data_AF-A0A5C4RI59-F1
#
_entry.id   AF-A0A5C4RI59-F1
#
_cell.length_a   1.000
_cell.length_b   1.000
_cell.length_c   1.000
_cell.angle_alpha   90.00
_cell.angle_beta   90.00
_cell.angle_gamma   90.00
#
_symmetry.space_group_name_H-M   'P 1'
#
loop_
_entity.id
_entity.type
_entity.pdbx_description
1 polymer ?
#
loop_
_entity_poly.entity_id
_entity_poly.type
_entity_poly.pdbx_seq_one_letter_code
_entity_poly.pdbx_strand_id
1 'polypeptide(L)'
;MKFNTQYYTLIALIIVSLTAYYYHSALQRERHVTKQQQEDIQQLTDTIDYQNSHIAMLNELDVKHTKELAHAKSEIDGLRDDVAAGRRRLRIAATCHQGEASSSGSVGDAAAPRVNPATEQDYFDLRRMIVENEQQTKYLQDYIKTQCQ
;
A
#
# COMPACT_ATOMS: atom_id res chain seq x y z
N MET A 1 63.51 60.80 19.52
CA MET A 1 63.43 59.49 18.83
C MET A 1 62.68 59.68 17.52
N LYS A 2 63.36 59.60 16.37
CA LYS A 2 62.72 59.73 15.04
C LYS A 2 62.13 58.38 14.66
N PHE A 3 60.83 58.19 14.88
CA PHE A 3 60.13 57.01 14.36
C PHE A 3 60.13 57.09 12.83
N ASN A 4 60.81 56.12 12.21
CA ASN A 4 61.10 56.09 10.78
C ASN A 4 59.82 55.72 10.00
N THR A 5 59.57 56.33 8.85
CA THR A 5 58.38 56.07 8.00
C THR A 5 58.17 54.59 7.66
N GLN A 6 59.26 53.83 7.59
CA GLN A 6 59.31 52.37 7.42
C GLN A 6 58.54 51.60 8.52
N TYR A 7 58.47 52.13 9.74
CA TYR A 7 57.77 51.49 10.85
C TYR A 7 56.25 51.58 10.70
N TYR A 8 55.73 52.74 10.27
CA TYR A 8 54.30 52.93 10.04
C TYR A 8 53.77 52.08 8.87
N THR A 9 54.56 51.93 7.81
CA THR A 9 54.20 51.06 6.67
C THR A 9 54.10 49.59 7.09
N LEU A 10 54.98 49.12 7.97
CA LEU A 10 54.93 47.75 8.49
C LEU A 10 53.70 47.52 9.37
N ILE A 11 53.36 48.47 10.25
CA ILE A 11 52.14 48.39 11.06
C ILE A 11 50.89 48.35 10.16
N ALA A 12 50.82 49.21 9.14
CA ALA A 12 49.69 49.23 8.22
C ALA A 12 49.52 47.89 7.48
N LEU A 13 50.61 47.28 7.01
CA LEU A 13 50.57 45.97 6.36
C LEU A 13 50.12 44.85 7.31
N ILE A 14 50.53 44.89 8.58
CA ILE A 14 50.08 43.93 9.61
C ILE A 14 48.58 44.05 9.85
N ILE A 15 48.05 45.29 9.92
CA ILE A 15 46.61 45.51 10.12
C ILE A 15 45.81 45.01 8.91
N VAL A 16 46.27 45.29 7.69
CA VAL A 16 45.62 44.83 6.46
C VAL A 16 45.65 43.31 6.35
N SER A 17 46.77 42.66 6.68
CA SER A 17 46.86 41.20 6.62
C SER A 17 46.00 40.52 7.69
N LEU A 18 45.96 41.05 8.91
CA LEU A 18 45.09 40.54 9.98
C LEU A 18 43.61 40.67 9.64
N THR A 19 43.19 41.83 9.11
CA THR A 19 41.80 42.05 8.68
C THR A 19 41.43 41.13 7.51
N ALA A 20 42.30 41.01 6.50
CA ALA A 20 42.09 40.08 5.39
C ALA A 20 41.98 38.62 5.87
N TYR A 21 42.83 38.19 6.81
CA TYR A 21 42.76 36.86 7.40
C TYR A 21 41.45 36.65 8.19
N TYR A 22 41.02 37.65 8.98
CA TYR A 22 39.75 37.59 9.71
C TYR A 22 38.56 37.44 8.75
N TYR A 23 38.46 38.28 7.70
CA TYR A 23 37.39 38.17 6.71
C TYR A 23 37.46 36.86 5.91
N HIS A 24 38.66 36.40 5.54
CA HIS A 24 38.80 35.12 4.83
C HIS A 24 38.34 33.95 5.71
N SER A 25 38.76 33.91 6.98
CA SER A 25 38.34 32.87 7.91
C SER A 25 36.83 32.91 8.19
N ALA A 26 36.22 34.10 8.29
CA ALA A 26 34.77 34.25 8.43
C ALA A 26 34.03 33.74 7.18
N LEU A 27 34.49 34.11 5.98
CA LEU A 27 33.89 33.67 4.72
C LEU A 27 34.01 32.15 4.52
N GLN A 28 35.12 31.54 4.94
CA GLN A 28 35.28 30.09 4.90
C GLN A 28 34.29 29.40 5.84
N ARG A 29 34.07 29.91 7.06
CA ARG A 29 33.07 29.37 7.98
C ARG A 29 31.67 29.38 7.37
N GLU A 30 31.25 30.49 6.79
CA GLU A 30 29.96 30.59 6.10
C GLU A 30 29.86 29.59 4.96
N ARG A 31 30.88 29.49 4.10
CA ARG A 31 30.91 28.51 3.01
C ARG A 31 30.84 27.07 3.51
N HIS A 32 31.52 26.76 4.61
CA HIS A 32 31.45 25.43 5.22
C HIS A 32 30.05 25.13 5.74
N VAL A 33 29.42 26.08 6.45
CA VAL A 33 28.05 25.94 6.94
C VAL A 33 27.06 25.80 5.78
N THR A 34 27.14 26.63 4.75
CA THR A 34 26.25 26.54 3.57
C THR A 34 26.42 25.21 2.84
N LYS A 35 27.65 24.71 2.66
CA LYS A 35 27.89 23.40 2.04
C LYS A 35 27.29 22.28 2.87
N GLN A 36 27.51 22.31 4.18
CA GLN A 36 26.94 21.31 5.09
C GLN A 36 25.42 21.34 5.06
N GLN A 37 24.80 22.52 5.11
CA GLN A 37 23.35 22.67 4.96
C GLN A 37 22.84 22.16 3.61
N GLN A 38 23.57 22.40 2.53
CA GLN A 38 23.19 21.91 1.21
C GLN A 38 23.26 20.38 1.13
N GLU A 39 24.28 19.77 1.72
CA GLU A 39 24.43 18.32 1.83
C GLU A 39 23.30 17.72 2.67
N ASP A 40 22.99 18.31 3.83
CA ASP A 40 21.89 17.90 4.71
C ASP A 40 20.54 17.99 3.98
N ILE A 41 20.27 19.11 3.29
CA ILE A 41 19.04 19.30 2.51
C ILE A 41 18.95 18.27 1.38
N GLN A 42 20.06 17.99 0.70
CA GLN A 42 20.08 17.00 -0.38
C GLN A 42 19.77 15.61 0.18
N GLN A 43 20.41 15.21 1.28
CA GLN A 43 20.17 13.93 1.93
C GLN A 43 18.71 13.79 2.40
N LEU A 44 18.13 14.86 2.97
CA LEU A 44 16.72 14.89 3.34
C LEU A 44 15.82 14.76 2.11
N THR A 45 16.15 15.44 1.03
CA THR A 45 15.40 15.38 -0.24
C THR A 45 15.42 13.97 -0.82
N ASP A 46 16.58 13.33 -0.87
CA ASP A 46 16.75 11.96 -1.36
C ASP A 46 15.97 10.97 -0.48
N THR A 47 15.96 11.18 0.84
CA THR A 47 15.19 10.37 1.79
C THR A 47 13.68 10.51 1.56
N ILE A 48 13.19 11.75 1.35
CA ILE A 48 11.78 12.02 1.09
C ILE A 48 11.35 11.41 -0.25
N ASP A 49 12.18 11.54 -1.29
CA ASP A 49 11.88 10.98 -2.61
C ASP A 49 11.77 9.45 -2.55
N TYR A 50 12.73 8.81 -1.87
CA TYR A 50 12.68 7.38 -1.59
C TYR A 50 11.39 6.98 -0.85
N GLN A 51 11.05 7.67 0.24
CA GLN A 51 9.82 7.39 1.01
C GLN A 51 8.55 7.58 0.17
N ASN A 52 8.48 8.63 -0.65
CA ASN A 52 7.35 8.89 -1.54
C ASN A 52 7.18 7.77 -2.58
N SER A 53 8.28 7.32 -3.19
CA SER A 53 8.25 6.22 -4.15
C SER A 53 7.74 4.92 -3.50
N HIS A 54 8.17 4.66 -2.27
CA HIS A 54 7.75 3.47 -1.52
C HIS A 54 6.26 3.53 -1.14
N ILE A 55 5.77 4.68 -0.66
CA ILE A 55 4.34 4.88 -0.38
C ILE A 55 3.50 4.71 -1.65
N ALA A 56 3.97 5.23 -2.79
CA ALA A 56 3.27 5.07 -4.06
C ALA A 56 3.15 3.60 -4.47
N MET A 57 4.22 2.81 -4.32
CA MET A 57 4.20 1.37 -4.62
C MET A 57 3.25 0.60 -3.70
N LEU A 58 3.25 0.90 -2.39
CA LEU A 58 2.33 0.29 -1.43
C LEU A 58 0.87 0.64 -1.76
N ASN A 59 0.59 1.90 -2.10
CA ASN A 59 -0.75 2.32 -2.48
C ASN A 59 -1.23 1.64 -3.77
N GLU A 60 -0.35 1.47 -4.76
CA GLU A 60 -0.70 0.72 -5.98
C GLU A 60 -1.09 -0.72 -5.66
N LEU A 61 -0.34 -1.39 -4.78
CA LEU A 61 -0.63 -2.74 -4.31
C LEU A 61 -1.99 -2.80 -3.58
N ASP A 62 -2.22 -1.88 -2.64
CA ASP A 62 -3.49 -1.76 -1.90
C ASP A 62 -4.68 -1.56 -2.85
N VAL A 63 -4.56 -0.62 -3.81
CA VAL A 63 -5.61 -0.29 -4.78
C VAL A 63 -5.93 -1.51 -5.64
N LYS A 64 -4.91 -2.21 -6.17
CA LYS A 64 -5.09 -3.41 -6.97
C LYS A 64 -5.89 -4.46 -6.19
N HIS A 65 -5.44 -4.80 -4.99
CA HIS A 65 -6.06 -5.89 -4.24
C HIS A 65 -7.43 -5.53 -3.69
N THR A 66 -7.65 -4.27 -3.31
CA THR A 66 -8.96 -3.78 -2.86
C THR A 66 -9.98 -3.79 -4.00
N LYS A 67 -9.57 -3.38 -5.20
CA LYS A 67 -10.45 -3.39 -6.38
C LYS A 67 -10.87 -4.81 -6.77
N GLU A 68 -9.92 -5.75 -6.78
CA GLU A 68 -10.21 -7.17 -7.05
C GLU A 68 -11.16 -7.77 -6.00
N LEU A 69 -10.94 -7.46 -4.70
CA LEU A 69 -11.83 -7.90 -3.63
C LEU A 69 -13.24 -7.34 -3.80
N ALA A 70 -13.36 -6.04 -4.08
CA ALA A 70 -14.63 -5.37 -4.26
C ALA A 70 -15.41 -5.95 -5.45
N HIS A 71 -14.72 -6.21 -6.57
CA HIS A 71 -15.30 -6.86 -7.73
C HIS A 71 -15.85 -8.25 -7.38
N ALA A 72 -15.04 -9.11 -6.75
CA ALA A 72 -15.46 -10.46 -6.36
C ALA A 72 -16.65 -10.44 -5.37
N LYS A 73 -16.63 -9.53 -4.38
CA LYS A 73 -17.76 -9.34 -3.45
C LYS A 73 -19.03 -8.90 -4.20
N SER A 74 -18.91 -8.00 -5.17
CA SER A 74 -20.04 -7.56 -6.00
C SER A 74 -20.63 -8.68 -6.85
N GLU A 75 -19.81 -9.58 -7.40
CA GLU A 75 -20.30 -10.73 -8.15
C GLU A 75 -21.07 -11.71 -7.25
N ILE A 76 -20.55 -11.98 -6.04
CA ILE A 76 -21.21 -12.81 -5.03
C ILE A 76 -22.55 -12.20 -4.63
N ASP A 77 -22.59 -10.90 -4.37
CA ASP A 77 -23.83 -10.20 -3.98
C ASP A 77 -24.86 -10.23 -5.12
N GLY A 78 -24.43 -10.03 -6.36
CA GLY A 78 -25.31 -10.16 -7.53
C GLY A 78 -25.90 -11.58 -7.67
N LEU A 79 -25.09 -12.61 -7.45
CA LEU A 79 -25.58 -14.00 -7.45
C LEU A 79 -26.55 -14.27 -6.30
N ARG A 80 -26.28 -13.73 -5.12
CA ARG A 80 -27.17 -13.85 -3.95
C ARG A 80 -28.52 -13.22 -4.22
N ASP A 81 -28.53 -12.03 -4.80
CA ASP A 81 -29.77 -11.30 -5.14
C ASP A 81 -30.56 -12.01 -6.25
N ASP A 82 -29.87 -12.57 -7.25
CA ASP A 82 -30.50 -13.38 -8.30
C ASP A 82 -31.14 -14.66 -7.76
N VAL A 83 -30.51 -15.32 -6.79
CA VAL A 83 -31.08 -16.52 -6.12
C VAL A 83 -32.26 -16.12 -5.24
N ALA A 84 -32.13 -15.06 -4.44
CA ALA A 84 -33.20 -14.56 -3.58
C ALA A 84 -34.45 -14.13 -4.36
N ALA A 85 -34.26 -13.53 -5.54
CA ALA A 85 -35.34 -13.15 -6.44
C ALA A 85 -35.89 -14.31 -7.29
N GLY A 86 -35.34 -15.53 -7.15
CA GLY A 86 -35.73 -16.70 -7.93
C GLY A 86 -35.35 -16.64 -9.41
N ARG A 87 -34.54 -15.66 -9.84
CA ARG A 87 -34.00 -15.56 -11.20
C ARG A 87 -32.97 -16.65 -11.49
N ARG A 88 -32.25 -17.08 -10.45
CA ARG A 88 -31.33 -18.22 -10.48
C ARG A 88 -31.67 -19.21 -9.36
N ARG A 89 -31.13 -20.43 -9.45
CA ARG A 89 -31.24 -21.44 -8.39
C ARG A 89 -29.86 -21.91 -7.97
N LEU A 90 -29.61 -21.97 -6.66
CA LEU A 90 -28.43 -22.62 -6.12
C LEU A 90 -28.57 -24.14 -6.29
N ARG A 91 -27.56 -24.77 -6.89
CA ARG A 91 -27.53 -26.22 -7.10
C ARG A 91 -26.29 -26.80 -6.43
N ILE A 92 -26.49 -27.91 -5.74
CA ILE A 92 -25.41 -28.68 -5.12
C ILE A 92 -25.18 -29.91 -6.00
N ALA A 93 -23.94 -30.13 -6.40
CA ALA A 93 -23.56 -31.39 -7.03
C ALA A 93 -23.59 -32.49 -5.95
N ALA A 94 -24.59 -33.36 -6.02
CA ALA A 94 -24.79 -34.43 -5.06
C ALA A 94 -25.06 -35.76 -5.79
N THR A 95 -24.56 -36.85 -5.22
CA THR A 95 -24.89 -38.22 -5.65
C THR A 95 -25.93 -38.78 -4.70
N CYS A 96 -27.14 -39.03 -5.20
CA CYS A 96 -28.21 -39.64 -4.42
C CYS A 96 -28.23 -41.15 -4.67
N HIS A 97 -27.97 -41.96 -3.64
CA HIS A 97 -28.17 -43.40 -3.73
C HIS A 97 -29.67 -43.71 -3.69
N GLN A 98 -30.18 -44.38 -4.72
CA GLN A 98 -31.58 -44.80 -4.79
C GLN A 98 -31.75 -46.07 -3.96
N GLY A 99 -32.51 -46.00 -2.86
CA GLY A 99 -32.92 -47.17 -2.08
C GLY A 99 -34.00 -48.00 -2.79
N GLU A 100 -34.34 -49.18 -2.26
CA GLU A 100 -35.43 -50.02 -2.76
C GLU A 100 -36.75 -49.21 -2.79
N ALA A 101 -37.28 -48.96 -4.00
CA ALA A 101 -38.46 -48.15 -4.19
C ALA A 101 -39.73 -48.98 -3.94
N SER A 102 -40.53 -48.58 -2.95
CA SER A 102 -41.91 -49.05 -2.81
C SER A 102 -42.81 -48.40 -3.88
N SER A 103 -43.92 -49.06 -4.24
CA SER A 103 -44.84 -48.62 -5.29
C SER A 103 -45.27 -47.16 -5.09
N SER A 104 -45.11 -46.30 -6.10
CA SER A 104 -45.47 -44.89 -5.99
C SER A 104 -46.98 -44.73 -5.81
N GLY A 105 -47.43 -44.25 -4.66
CA GLY A 105 -48.76 -43.69 -4.51
C GLY A 105 -48.90 -42.41 -5.34
N SER A 106 -50.12 -42.09 -5.78
CA SER A 106 -50.44 -40.87 -6.51
C SER A 106 -50.01 -39.63 -5.72
N VAL A 107 -48.83 -39.09 -6.00
CA VAL A 107 -48.31 -37.85 -5.41
C VAL A 107 -48.89 -36.66 -6.17
N GLY A 108 -49.46 -35.71 -5.43
CA GLY A 108 -49.93 -34.43 -5.98
C GLY A 108 -48.77 -33.56 -6.48
N ASP A 109 -49.11 -32.48 -7.18
CA ASP A 109 -48.15 -31.52 -7.74
C ASP A 109 -47.42 -30.76 -6.62
N ALA A 110 -46.27 -31.28 -6.20
CA ALA A 110 -45.39 -30.63 -5.23
C ALA A 110 -44.36 -29.76 -5.95
N ALA A 111 -43.98 -28.64 -5.32
CA ALA A 111 -42.91 -27.79 -5.83
C ALA A 111 -41.59 -28.57 -5.91
N ALA A 112 -40.79 -28.28 -6.94
CA ALA A 112 -39.48 -28.91 -7.14
C ALA A 112 -38.60 -28.72 -5.88
N PRO A 113 -37.82 -29.75 -5.47
CA PRO A 113 -36.91 -29.65 -4.34
C PRO A 113 -35.97 -28.44 -4.49
N ARG A 114 -35.82 -27.65 -3.41
CA ARG A 114 -34.92 -26.48 -3.35
C ARG A 114 -34.08 -26.51 -2.08
N VAL A 115 -32.93 -25.86 -2.12
CA VAL A 115 -32.07 -25.66 -0.94
C VAL A 115 -32.84 -24.82 0.09
N ASN A 116 -32.62 -25.09 1.38
CA ASN A 116 -33.19 -24.29 2.45
C ASN A 116 -32.67 -22.84 2.35
N PRO A 117 -33.53 -21.81 2.40
CA PRO A 117 -33.10 -20.41 2.35
C PRO A 117 -31.96 -20.05 3.32
N ALA A 118 -31.92 -20.64 4.52
CA ALA A 118 -30.80 -20.42 5.46
C ALA A 118 -29.47 -20.94 4.88
N THR A 119 -29.48 -22.14 4.31
CA THR A 119 -28.30 -22.74 3.67
C THR A 119 -27.88 -21.98 2.41
N GLU A 120 -28.82 -21.38 1.67
CA GLU A 120 -28.49 -20.49 0.55
C GLU A 120 -27.70 -19.26 1.02
N GLN A 121 -28.10 -18.65 2.14
CA GLN A 121 -27.37 -17.51 2.74
C GLN A 121 -25.99 -17.93 3.23
N ASP A 122 -25.90 -19.02 4.01
CA ASP A 122 -24.63 -19.55 4.54
C ASP A 122 -23.62 -19.84 3.42
N TYR A 123 -24.09 -20.32 2.27
CA TYR A 123 -23.24 -20.57 1.11
C TYR A 123 -22.57 -19.29 0.58
N PHE A 124 -23.34 -18.21 0.44
CA PHE A 124 -22.80 -16.94 -0.08
C PHE A 124 -21.89 -16.26 0.94
N ASP A 125 -22.18 -16.37 2.23
CA ASP A 125 -21.31 -15.87 3.29
C ASP A 125 -19.99 -16.65 3.33
N LEU A 126 -20.03 -17.98 3.21
CA LEU A 126 -18.84 -18.81 3.07
C LEU A 126 -18.01 -18.41 1.84
N ARG A 127 -18.66 -18.21 0.68
CA ARG A 127 -17.98 -17.74 -0.53
C ARG A 127 -17.30 -16.39 -0.32
N ARG A 128 -17.97 -15.46 0.36
CA ARG A 128 -17.42 -14.15 0.70
C ARG A 128 -16.17 -14.26 1.58
N MET A 129 -16.20 -15.11 2.61
CA MET A 129 -15.05 -15.34 3.48
C MET A 129 -13.87 -15.97 2.72
N ILE A 130 -14.14 -16.90 1.80
CA ILE A 130 -13.09 -17.53 0.98
C ILE A 130 -12.40 -16.48 0.10
N VAL A 131 -13.15 -15.66 -0.63
CA VAL A 131 -12.53 -14.65 -1.51
C VAL A 131 -11.77 -13.59 -0.72
N GLU A 132 -12.22 -13.24 0.48
CA GLU A 132 -11.52 -12.31 1.36
C GLU A 132 -10.18 -12.89 1.84
N ASN A 133 -10.18 -14.12 2.37
CA ASN A 133 -8.96 -14.79 2.80
C ASN A 133 -7.98 -15.03 1.66
N GLU A 134 -8.47 -15.44 0.49
CA GLU A 134 -7.66 -15.62 -0.71
C GLU A 134 -6.98 -14.31 -1.12
N GLN A 135 -7.74 -13.20 -1.10
CA GLN A 135 -7.20 -11.90 -1.48
C GLN A 135 -6.20 -11.36 -0.46
N GLN A 136 -6.46 -11.52 0.84
CA GLN A 136 -5.49 -11.19 1.89
C GLN A 136 -4.19 -11.98 1.74
N THR A 137 -4.29 -13.27 1.42
CA THR A 137 -3.12 -14.12 1.20
C THR A 137 -2.32 -13.66 -0.03
N LYS A 138 -3.01 -13.37 -1.15
CA LYS A 138 -2.37 -12.84 -2.36
C LYS A 138 -1.69 -11.50 -2.11
N TYR A 139 -2.37 -10.60 -1.39
CA TYR A 139 -1.80 -9.31 -0.99
C TYR A 139 -0.49 -9.49 -0.22
N LEU A 140 -0.48 -10.34 0.82
CA LEU A 140 0.72 -10.59 1.62
C LEU A 140 1.85 -11.22 0.79
N GLN A 141 1.52 -12.14 -0.13
CA GLN A 141 2.51 -12.73 -1.03
C GLN A 141 3.13 -11.68 -1.97
N ASP A 142 2.31 -10.82 -2.58
CA ASP A 142 2.79 -9.76 -3.47
C ASP A 142 3.55 -8.67 -2.70
N TYR A 143 3.12 -8.33 -1.47
CA TYR A 143 3.85 -7.45 -0.57
C TYR A 143 5.26 -7.98 -0.29
N ILE A 144 5.39 -9.23 0.13
CA ILE A 144 6.71 -9.83 0.41
C ILE A 144 7.60 -9.81 -0.84
N LYS A 145 7.05 -10.15 -2.01
CA LYS A 145 7.81 -10.16 -3.27
C LYS A 145 8.27 -8.77 -3.70
N THR A 146 7.52 -7.72 -3.39
CA THR A 146 7.79 -6.36 -3.88
C THR A 146 8.52 -5.49 -2.86
N GLN A 147 8.31 -5.72 -1.56
CA GLN A 147 8.79 -4.84 -0.47
C GLN A 147 9.86 -5.47 0.42
N CYS A 148 10.06 -6.80 0.36
CA CYS A 148 10.97 -7.52 1.27
C CYS A 148 12.10 -8.27 0.56
N GLN A 149 12.33 -7.99 -0.73
CA GLN A 149 13.53 -8.42 -1.45
C GLN A 149 14.67 -7.43 -1.22
#